data_AF-A0A976KZN2-F1
#
_entry.id   AF-A0A976KZN2-F1
#
_cell.length_a   1.000
_cell.length_b   1.000
_cell.length_c   1.000
_cell.angle_alpha   90.00
_cell.angle_beta   90.00
_cell.angle_gamma   90.00
#
_symmetry.space_group_name_H-M   'P 1'
#
loop_
_entity.id
_entity.type
_entity.pdbx_description
1 polymer ?
#
loop_
_entity_poly.entity_id
_entity_poly.type
_entity_poly.pdbx_seq_one_letter_code
_entity_poly.pdbx_strand_id
1 'polypeptide(L)'
;MMRQVMKRADIKVSFSCNNHCLFCVQGKKREEIRDKTLQEIKREMGQAIRDCQSIVLTGGEPTIRPDFLEIVKYAKKLGFGTIQIQTNGRMFAYREFCEKTIKAGANEFSPALHGHIAELHDYLTAAKGSFEQTTKGIQNLKKLGQKVVTNTVVTKSNYRNLPEIAKLLIDLGADQYQFAFVHPTGSAFSNFESIVPRMTLIEPYIKKGLDIGIENKKTIMTEAIPYCFMKGYENYVAEKIIPDTKIFDYQKVVEDFTETRRTEGKAKGPNCQNCFYNEICEGPWREYPEKLGWDEFIPVKADTGLGDFSIKAVVQGFDFLIKESGLSKHRAKILNIKDILFSNFDENWLFKNQKFDFSLSSRKSGLRFSYNNFGEKEGFEKKLVDIFSLFKKAYSVGQLNKLLSLMRFDGNKHQTTFGVEWLKGDDLPRIKIYFEELFNVYTDKIIFEKLKEICRLLGIDFDQLGVGKKEKIGAISVDFVPFAKVNVKVYFLHQKISGKELKRNAKSLGLEQGSASREQFFKYLNLERKAFFYMTKRFASDSSLLSLKLYKIYEVRRIKDHFKKSWQEIKEFLKARKAINLLKRVSAFKIMCRKNKLNLYPVIIAVDNSPKGDNIDLYFSFKGHWEKEQE
;
A
#
# COMPACT_ATOMS: atom_id res chain seq x y z
N MET A 1 3.47 -9.33 -20.81
CA MET A 1 4.62 -9.79 -20.01
C MET A 1 4.44 -9.29 -18.59
N MET A 2 4.17 -10.20 -17.65
CA MET A 2 4.23 -9.94 -16.22
C MET A 2 5.67 -9.50 -15.89
N ARG A 3 5.87 -8.40 -15.15
CA ARG A 3 7.18 -8.11 -14.55
C ARG A 3 7.44 -9.22 -13.54
N GLN A 4 8.33 -10.15 -13.89
CA GLN A 4 8.88 -11.13 -12.97
C GLN A 4 9.41 -10.40 -11.72
N VAL A 5 9.03 -10.89 -10.54
CA VAL A 5 9.71 -10.53 -9.30
C VAL A 5 11.18 -10.93 -9.48
N MET A 6 12.08 -9.95 -9.36
CA MET A 6 13.49 -10.10 -9.71
C MET A 6 14.21 -10.88 -8.60
N LYS A 7 14.57 -12.14 -8.84
CA LYS A 7 15.26 -12.98 -7.85
C LYS A 7 16.72 -12.57 -7.66
N ARG A 8 17.26 -12.91 -6.49
CA ARG A 8 18.66 -12.76 -6.11
C ARG A 8 19.32 -14.12 -5.95
N ALA A 9 20.56 -14.28 -6.42
CA ALA A 9 21.37 -15.45 -6.13
C ALA A 9 22.32 -15.18 -4.97
N ASP A 10 22.44 -16.10 -4.01
CA ASP A 10 23.48 -16.13 -2.98
C ASP A 10 24.41 -17.30 -3.32
N ILE A 11 25.67 -17.01 -3.64
CA ILE A 11 26.65 -18.05 -4.00
C ILE A 11 27.75 -18.12 -2.95
N LYS A 12 27.84 -19.27 -2.28
CA LYS A 12 28.93 -19.61 -1.36
C LYS A 12 30.17 -19.96 -2.19
N VAL A 13 31.12 -19.04 -2.30
CA VAL A 13 32.34 -19.22 -3.12
C VAL A 13 33.46 -19.93 -2.38
N SER A 14 33.47 -19.93 -1.05
CA SER A 14 34.51 -20.53 -0.20
C SER A 14 33.94 -20.77 1.21
N PHE A 15 34.61 -21.58 2.02
CA PHE A 15 34.42 -21.71 3.47
C PHE A 15 35.66 -21.23 4.26
N SER A 16 36.79 -21.02 3.60
CA SER A 16 37.99 -20.39 4.18
C SER A 16 37.70 -18.97 4.65
N CYS A 17 38.19 -18.59 5.85
CA CYS A 17 38.00 -17.25 6.39
C CYS A 17 39.19 -16.85 7.28
N ASN A 18 39.58 -15.58 7.20
CA ASN A 18 40.60 -14.96 8.04
C ASN A 18 40.06 -14.50 9.41
N ASN A 19 38.77 -14.66 9.69
CA ASN A 19 38.16 -14.56 11.03
C ASN A 19 37.79 -15.95 11.59
N HIS A 20 37.58 -16.03 12.90
CA HIS A 20 37.12 -17.24 13.61
C HIS A 20 35.93 -16.90 14.52
N CYS A 21 34.93 -16.20 13.96
CA CYS A 21 33.85 -15.62 14.74
C CYS A 21 33.14 -16.64 15.65
N LEU A 22 32.95 -16.26 16.92
CA LEU A 22 32.35 -17.13 17.94
C LEU A 22 30.89 -17.52 17.62
N PHE A 23 30.23 -16.75 16.76
CA PHE A 23 28.84 -16.92 16.31
C PHE A 23 28.69 -17.40 14.86
N CYS A 24 29.76 -17.88 14.22
CA CYS A 24 29.71 -18.23 12.79
C CYS A 24 28.78 -19.42 12.52
N VAL A 25 27.77 -19.22 11.66
CA VAL A 25 26.83 -20.28 11.22
C VAL A 25 27.50 -21.35 10.37
N GLN A 26 28.60 -21.00 9.69
CA GLN A 26 29.35 -21.96 8.88
C GLN A 26 30.25 -22.86 9.75
N GLY A 27 30.57 -22.43 10.98
CA GLY A 27 31.28 -23.24 12.00
C GLY A 27 32.41 -24.10 11.43
N LYS A 28 32.24 -25.42 11.56
CA LYS A 28 33.19 -26.45 11.13
C LYS A 28 33.23 -26.70 9.62
N LYS A 29 32.35 -26.11 8.81
CA LYS A 29 32.39 -26.29 7.34
C LYS A 29 33.74 -25.90 6.74
N ARG A 30 34.47 -24.96 7.35
CA ARG A 30 35.84 -24.58 6.95
C ARG A 30 36.88 -25.70 7.11
N GLU A 31 36.61 -26.68 7.98
CA GLU A 31 37.43 -27.86 8.23
C GLU A 31 36.91 -29.09 7.46
N GLU A 32 35.59 -29.16 7.27
CA GLU A 32 34.89 -30.34 6.73
C GLU A 32 34.66 -30.27 5.21
N ILE A 33 34.62 -29.07 4.63
CA ILE A 33 34.22 -28.85 3.23
C ILE A 33 35.31 -28.09 2.48
N ARG A 34 35.73 -28.63 1.33
CA ARG A 34 36.66 -27.94 0.45
C ARG A 34 36.04 -26.69 -0.18
N ASP A 35 36.88 -25.74 -0.52
CA ASP A 35 36.46 -24.59 -1.33
C ASP A 35 36.01 -25.01 -2.73
N LYS A 36 35.02 -24.31 -3.27
CA LYS A 36 34.59 -24.48 -4.66
C LYS A 36 35.72 -24.07 -5.60
N THR A 37 35.89 -24.83 -6.67
CA THR A 37 36.75 -24.44 -7.79
C THR A 37 36.11 -23.30 -8.56
N LEU A 38 36.94 -22.53 -9.27
CA LEU A 38 36.46 -21.46 -10.13
C LEU A 38 35.42 -21.94 -11.16
N GLN A 39 35.59 -23.15 -11.72
CA GLN A 39 34.68 -23.70 -12.71
C GLN A 39 33.31 -24.06 -12.11
N GLU A 40 33.27 -24.56 -10.87
CA GLU A 40 32.02 -24.82 -10.16
C GLU A 40 31.25 -23.51 -9.93
N ILE A 41 31.94 -22.46 -9.48
CA ILE A 41 31.35 -21.14 -9.26
C ILE A 41 30.82 -20.56 -10.58
N LYS A 42 31.61 -20.60 -11.67
CA LYS A 42 31.19 -20.11 -12.99
C LYS A 42 29.95 -20.86 -13.51
N ARG A 43 29.90 -22.18 -13.31
CA ARG A 43 28.74 -23.01 -13.67
C ARG A 43 27.50 -22.59 -12.89
N GLU A 44 27.60 -22.43 -11.58
CA GLU A 44 26.49 -21.98 -10.72
C GLU A 44 26.00 -20.58 -11.10
N MET A 45 26.91 -19.65 -11.39
CA MET A 45 26.55 -18.31 -11.89
C MET A 45 25.81 -18.37 -13.24
N GLY A 46 26.25 -19.24 -14.15
CA GLY A 46 25.58 -19.48 -15.42
C GLY A 46 24.18 -20.10 -15.25
N GLN A 47 23.95 -20.85 -14.17
CA GLN A 47 22.61 -21.32 -13.82
C GLN A 47 21.75 -20.20 -13.22
N ALA A 48 22.32 -19.41 -12.31
CA ALA A 48 21.66 -18.33 -11.58
C ALA A 48 21.18 -17.19 -12.49
N ILE A 49 21.98 -16.78 -13.48
CA ILE A 49 21.63 -15.64 -14.36
C ILE A 49 20.37 -15.87 -15.21
N ARG A 50 19.90 -17.12 -15.31
CA ARG A 50 18.68 -17.46 -16.06
C ARG A 50 17.41 -16.90 -15.43
N ASP A 51 17.38 -16.75 -14.11
CA ASP A 51 16.21 -16.25 -13.37
C ASP A 51 16.54 -15.25 -12.25
N CYS A 52 17.82 -14.97 -11.99
CA CYS A 52 18.28 -13.97 -11.03
C CYS A 52 18.92 -12.76 -11.72
N GLN A 53 18.64 -11.55 -11.23
CA GLN A 53 19.23 -10.29 -11.77
C GLN A 53 20.31 -9.69 -10.86
N SER A 54 20.39 -10.15 -9.63
CA SER A 54 21.40 -9.76 -8.65
C SER A 54 22.08 -10.97 -8.05
N ILE A 55 23.31 -10.80 -7.61
CA ILE A 55 24.12 -11.85 -7.00
C ILE A 55 24.81 -11.33 -5.74
N VAL A 56 24.87 -12.18 -4.72
CA VAL A 56 25.65 -12.01 -3.51
C VAL A 56 26.77 -13.04 -3.54
N LEU A 57 28.01 -12.56 -3.48
CA LEU A 57 29.20 -13.41 -3.30
C LEU A 57 29.51 -13.47 -1.81
N THR A 58 29.50 -14.69 -1.25
CA THR A 58 29.54 -14.95 0.19
C THR A 58 30.18 -16.33 0.46
N GLY A 59 30.18 -16.83 1.69
CA GLY A 59 30.87 -18.05 2.08
C GLY A 59 31.48 -17.97 3.47
N GLY A 60 32.75 -18.36 3.58
CA GLY A 60 33.70 -17.81 4.53
C GLY A 60 34.01 -16.36 4.16
N GLU A 61 35.24 -16.05 3.78
CA GLU A 61 35.61 -14.72 3.29
C GLU A 61 35.93 -14.76 1.79
N PRO A 62 35.07 -14.22 0.91
CA PRO A 62 35.31 -14.22 -0.54
C PRO A 62 36.60 -13.49 -0.93
N THR A 63 36.94 -12.39 -0.23
CA THR A 63 38.00 -11.47 -0.65
C THR A 63 39.42 -12.00 -0.48
N ILE A 64 39.61 -13.10 0.26
CA ILE A 64 40.93 -13.74 0.42
C ILE A 64 41.21 -14.82 -0.63
N ARG A 65 40.24 -15.11 -1.52
CA ARG A 65 40.46 -16.08 -2.60
C ARG A 65 41.42 -15.50 -3.66
N PRO A 66 42.41 -16.29 -4.15
CA PRO A 66 43.31 -15.85 -5.21
C PRO A 66 42.58 -15.44 -6.51
N ASP A 67 41.46 -16.11 -6.82
CA ASP A 67 40.65 -15.91 -8.02
C ASP A 67 39.45 -14.97 -7.80
N PHE A 68 39.36 -14.27 -6.67
CA PHE A 68 38.21 -13.41 -6.32
C PHE A 68 37.87 -12.38 -7.40
N LEU A 69 38.87 -11.64 -7.90
CA LEU A 69 38.64 -10.62 -8.92
C LEU A 69 38.15 -11.22 -10.25
N GLU A 70 38.52 -12.46 -10.57
CA GLU A 70 38.03 -13.15 -11.76
C GLU A 70 36.55 -13.56 -11.59
N ILE A 71 36.17 -14.01 -10.41
CA ILE A 71 34.79 -14.33 -10.05
C ILE A 71 33.89 -13.08 -10.22
N VAL A 72 34.31 -11.93 -9.70
CA VAL A 72 33.58 -10.66 -9.84
C VAL A 72 33.46 -10.24 -11.31
N LYS A 73 34.56 -10.30 -12.07
CA LYS A 73 34.56 -9.99 -13.52
C LYS A 73 33.61 -10.91 -14.29
N TYR A 74 33.57 -12.19 -13.93
CA TYR A 74 32.70 -13.15 -14.59
C TYR A 74 31.23 -12.89 -14.30
N ALA A 75 30.87 -12.59 -13.04
CA ALA A 75 29.51 -12.16 -12.69
C ALA A 75 29.10 -10.91 -13.48
N LYS A 76 30.00 -9.92 -13.62
CA LYS A 76 29.73 -8.73 -14.44
C LYS A 76 29.54 -9.06 -15.91
N LYS A 77 30.38 -9.94 -16.46
CA LYS A 77 30.29 -10.41 -17.87
C LYS A 77 28.98 -11.13 -18.16
N LEU A 78 28.44 -11.90 -17.20
CA LEU A 78 27.14 -12.57 -17.35
C LEU A 78 25.95 -11.59 -17.34
N GLY A 79 26.13 -10.37 -16.84
CA GLY A 79 25.10 -9.33 -16.86
C GLY A 79 24.32 -9.16 -15.56
N PHE A 80 24.82 -9.67 -14.42
CA PHE A 80 24.22 -9.33 -13.12
C PHE A 80 24.25 -7.81 -12.90
N GLY A 81 23.09 -7.22 -12.57
CA GLY A 81 22.93 -5.78 -12.37
C GLY A 81 23.53 -5.31 -11.05
N THR A 82 23.30 -6.07 -9.98
CA THR A 82 23.90 -5.86 -8.66
C THR A 82 24.80 -7.04 -8.32
N ILE A 83 26.05 -6.74 -7.99
CA ILE A 83 27.06 -7.71 -7.54
C ILE A 83 27.47 -7.28 -6.13
N GLN A 84 26.79 -7.87 -5.15
CA GLN A 84 27.02 -7.60 -3.73
C GLN A 84 28.14 -8.49 -3.20
N ILE A 85 29.09 -7.89 -2.47
CA ILE A 85 30.14 -8.62 -1.76
C ILE A 85 29.79 -8.68 -0.26
N GLN A 86 29.40 -9.84 0.24
CA GLN A 86 29.24 -10.06 1.68
C GLN A 86 30.59 -10.48 2.27
N THR A 87 31.09 -9.71 3.23
CA THR A 87 32.50 -9.79 3.67
C THR A 87 32.64 -9.38 5.14
N ASN A 88 33.73 -9.79 5.78
CA ASN A 88 34.18 -9.20 7.04
C ASN A 88 34.80 -7.81 6.87
N GLY A 89 35.07 -7.36 5.63
CA GLY A 89 35.52 -6.01 5.31
C GLY A 89 37.03 -5.77 5.38
N ARG A 90 37.81 -6.74 5.87
CA ARG A 90 39.23 -6.50 6.21
C ARG A 90 40.12 -6.20 5.01
N MET A 91 39.93 -6.91 3.89
CA MET A 91 40.69 -6.65 2.65
C MET A 91 40.43 -5.26 2.05
N PHE A 92 39.29 -4.64 2.37
CA PHE A 92 38.99 -3.29 1.91
C PHE A 92 39.73 -2.20 2.69
N ALA A 93 40.47 -2.55 3.76
CA ALA A 93 41.43 -1.64 4.39
C ALA A 93 42.51 -1.18 3.40
N TYR A 94 42.83 -2.01 2.40
CA TYR A 94 43.77 -1.73 1.33
C TYR A 94 43.06 -1.06 0.16
N ARG A 95 43.25 0.25 -0.01
CA ARG A 95 42.52 1.05 -1.02
C ARG A 95 42.65 0.50 -2.45
N GLU A 96 43.85 0.06 -2.85
CA GLU A 96 44.08 -0.52 -4.17
C GLU A 96 43.20 -1.76 -4.43
N PHE A 97 42.96 -2.56 -3.39
CA PHE A 97 42.05 -3.70 -3.48
C PHE A 97 40.62 -3.25 -3.74
N CYS A 98 40.14 -2.20 -3.04
CA CYS A 98 38.83 -1.60 -3.31
C CYS A 98 38.69 -1.20 -4.78
N GLU A 99 39.66 -0.46 -5.31
CA GLU A 99 39.65 0.05 -6.69
C GLU A 99 39.65 -1.11 -7.71
N LYS A 100 40.45 -2.16 -7.48
CA LYS A 100 40.45 -3.38 -8.30
C LYS A 100 39.11 -4.11 -8.26
N THR A 101 38.49 -4.25 -7.09
CA THR A 101 37.20 -4.92 -6.92
C THR A 101 36.06 -4.14 -7.59
N ILE A 102 36.04 -2.81 -7.46
CA ILE A 102 35.07 -1.93 -8.15
C ILE A 102 35.26 -2.03 -9.67
N LYS A 103 36.50 -1.92 -10.15
CA LYS A 103 36.83 -2.06 -11.58
C LYS A 103 36.44 -3.43 -12.14
N ALA A 104 36.51 -4.48 -11.32
CA ALA A 104 36.06 -5.82 -11.71
C ALA A 104 34.52 -5.90 -11.89
N GLY A 105 33.76 -5.00 -11.29
CA GLY A 105 32.31 -4.85 -11.49
C GLY A 105 31.45 -4.95 -10.24
N ALA A 106 32.05 -5.14 -9.05
CA ALA A 106 31.31 -5.08 -7.79
C ALA A 106 30.77 -3.67 -7.54
N ASN A 107 29.54 -3.56 -7.04
CA ASN A 107 28.86 -2.27 -6.88
C ASN A 107 28.02 -2.14 -5.59
N GLU A 108 28.00 -3.17 -4.75
CA GLU A 108 27.42 -3.12 -3.41
C GLU A 108 28.28 -3.93 -2.45
N PHE A 109 28.53 -3.39 -1.26
CA PHE A 109 29.46 -3.99 -0.30
C PHE A 109 28.77 -4.16 1.04
N SER A 110 28.88 -5.35 1.63
CA SER A 110 28.28 -5.68 2.92
C SER A 110 29.33 -6.14 3.92
N PRO A 111 30.13 -5.20 4.46
CA PRO A 111 31.04 -5.48 5.57
C PRO A 111 30.26 -5.66 6.87
N ALA A 112 30.59 -6.71 7.61
CA ALA A 112 30.01 -7.00 8.91
C ALA A 112 30.80 -6.31 10.05
N LEU A 113 30.11 -5.59 10.93
CA LEU A 113 30.70 -4.90 12.08
C LEU A 113 29.93 -5.28 13.36
N HIS A 114 30.61 -5.88 14.33
CA HIS A 114 29.96 -6.49 15.50
C HIS A 114 30.18 -5.78 16.84
N GLY A 115 30.99 -4.72 16.86
CA GLY A 115 31.34 -3.98 18.05
C GLY A 115 31.62 -2.52 17.72
N HIS A 116 31.42 -1.64 18.70
CA HIS A 116 31.67 -0.20 18.60
C HIS A 116 33.11 0.19 18.96
N ILE A 117 33.89 -0.76 19.47
CA ILE A 117 35.30 -0.64 19.82
C ILE A 117 36.06 -1.90 19.39
N ALA A 118 37.39 -1.77 19.28
CA ALA A 118 38.28 -2.85 18.85
C ALA A 118 38.17 -4.10 19.73
N GLU A 119 38.24 -3.94 21.06
CA GLU A 119 38.18 -5.05 22.01
C GLU A 119 36.95 -5.94 21.77
N LEU A 120 35.76 -5.35 21.70
CA LEU A 120 34.51 -6.07 21.51
C LEU A 120 34.43 -6.77 20.14
N HIS A 121 34.78 -6.07 19.06
CA HIS A 121 34.68 -6.62 17.71
C HIS A 121 35.74 -7.71 17.47
N ASP A 122 36.98 -7.50 17.90
CA ASP A 122 38.08 -8.44 17.76
C ASP A 122 37.83 -9.71 18.59
N TYR A 123 37.29 -9.58 19.80
CA TYR A 123 36.85 -10.71 20.63
C TYR A 123 35.79 -11.55 19.90
N LEU A 124 34.74 -10.89 19.41
CA LEU A 124 33.62 -11.53 18.73
C LEU A 124 34.03 -12.24 17.41
N THR A 125 34.98 -11.66 16.69
CA THR A 125 35.53 -12.22 15.45
C THR A 125 36.70 -13.18 15.67
N ALA A 126 37.19 -13.29 16.91
CA ALA A 126 38.42 -13.98 17.31
C ALA A 126 39.59 -13.67 16.37
N ALA A 127 39.75 -12.39 16.03
CA ALA A 127 40.77 -11.90 15.12
C ALA A 127 41.25 -10.51 15.54
N LYS A 128 42.45 -10.42 16.08
CA LYS A 128 43.07 -9.15 16.49
C LYS A 128 43.29 -8.23 15.28
N GLY A 129 42.96 -6.94 15.44
CA GLY A 129 43.05 -5.91 14.41
C GLY A 129 41.92 -5.93 13.38
N SER A 130 40.93 -6.83 13.53
CA SER A 130 39.84 -6.93 12.55
C SER A 130 38.96 -5.68 12.58
N PHE A 131 38.67 -5.09 13.75
CA PHE A 131 37.92 -3.84 13.86
C PHE A 131 38.55 -2.70 13.07
N GLU A 132 39.85 -2.47 13.26
CA GLU A 132 40.57 -1.38 12.59
C GLU A 132 40.53 -1.57 11.07
N GLN A 133 40.80 -2.79 10.60
CA GLN A 133 40.76 -3.12 9.17
C GLN A 133 39.35 -2.96 8.59
N THR A 134 38.32 -3.47 9.27
CA THR A 134 36.93 -3.40 8.80
C THR A 134 36.41 -1.96 8.76
N THR A 135 36.64 -1.17 9.82
CA THR A 135 36.23 0.24 9.86
C THR A 135 36.97 1.07 8.81
N LYS A 136 38.28 0.84 8.62
CA LYS A 136 39.05 1.44 7.53
C LYS A 136 38.50 1.04 6.16
N GLY A 137 38.11 -0.21 6.00
CA GLY A 137 37.52 -0.73 4.77
C GLY A 137 36.20 -0.06 4.42
N ILE A 138 35.31 0.11 5.40
CA ILE A 138 34.06 0.87 5.24
C ILE A 138 34.37 2.31 4.78
N GLN A 139 35.29 3.00 5.45
CA GLN A 139 35.66 4.37 5.09
C GLN A 139 36.24 4.47 3.67
N ASN A 140 37.11 3.54 3.27
CA ASN A 140 37.68 3.53 1.92
C ASN A 140 36.59 3.35 0.86
N LEU A 141 35.67 2.40 1.06
CA LEU A 141 34.54 2.15 0.14
C LEU A 141 33.64 3.39 0.03
N LYS A 142 33.32 4.04 1.16
CA LYS A 142 32.53 5.28 1.17
C LYS A 142 33.23 6.43 0.46
N LYS A 143 34.55 6.61 0.66
CA LYS A 143 35.36 7.61 -0.06
C LYS A 143 35.43 7.36 -1.57
N LEU A 144 35.21 6.12 -2.01
CA LEU A 144 35.11 5.73 -3.42
C LEU A 144 33.66 5.75 -3.94
N GLY A 145 32.73 6.35 -3.19
CA GLY A 145 31.33 6.52 -3.61
C GLY A 145 30.52 5.23 -3.64
N GLN A 146 30.98 4.16 -3.01
CA GLN A 146 30.30 2.86 -3.05
C GLN A 146 29.15 2.78 -2.05
N LYS A 147 28.15 1.96 -2.40
CA LYS A 147 27.05 1.61 -1.50
C LYS A 147 27.50 0.58 -0.47
N VAL A 148 27.35 0.90 0.80
CA VAL A 148 27.74 0.07 1.94
C VAL A 148 26.52 -0.26 2.78
N VAL A 149 26.21 -1.57 2.87
CA VAL A 149 25.08 -2.13 3.60
C VAL A 149 25.59 -3.07 4.68
N THR A 150 25.63 -2.63 5.93
CA THR A 150 26.30 -3.36 7.01
C THR A 150 25.36 -4.31 7.74
N ASN A 151 25.93 -5.38 8.31
CA ASN A 151 25.20 -6.30 9.18
C ASN A 151 25.94 -6.45 10.52
N THR A 152 25.17 -6.45 11.61
CA THR A 152 25.63 -6.71 12.96
C THR A 152 24.86 -7.90 13.51
N VAL A 153 25.55 -9.02 13.75
CA VAL A 153 24.98 -10.13 14.51
C VAL A 153 24.86 -9.76 15.99
N VAL A 154 23.65 -9.84 16.54
CA VAL A 154 23.33 -9.54 17.94
C VAL A 154 23.65 -10.75 18.81
N THR A 155 24.48 -10.55 19.83
CA THR A 155 25.00 -11.58 20.75
C THR A 155 24.91 -11.11 22.21
N LYS A 156 25.11 -12.01 23.18
CA LYS A 156 25.23 -11.66 24.61
C LYS A 156 26.28 -10.59 24.90
N SER A 157 27.34 -10.54 24.09
CA SER A 157 28.49 -9.65 24.32
C SER A 157 28.27 -8.23 23.79
N ASN A 158 27.44 -8.03 22.76
CA ASN A 158 27.27 -6.72 22.12
C ASN A 158 25.88 -6.10 22.22
N TYR A 159 24.85 -6.82 22.68
CA TYR A 159 23.48 -6.31 22.58
C TYR A 159 23.27 -4.99 23.34
N ARG A 160 23.99 -4.78 24.45
CA ARG A 160 23.91 -3.52 25.22
C ARG A 160 24.50 -2.33 24.48
N ASN A 161 25.35 -2.60 23.49
CA ASN A 161 26.08 -1.60 22.73
C ASN A 161 25.55 -1.40 21.30
N LEU A 162 24.37 -1.95 20.99
CA LEU A 162 23.75 -1.73 19.68
C LEU A 162 23.50 -0.26 19.35
N PRO A 163 23.12 0.61 20.31
CA PRO A 163 23.04 2.06 20.06
C PRO A 163 24.37 2.67 19.64
N GLU A 164 25.47 2.29 20.28
CA GLU A 164 26.82 2.77 19.99
C GLU A 164 27.32 2.22 18.65
N ILE A 165 27.02 0.96 18.34
CA ILE A 165 27.29 0.36 17.02
C ILE A 165 26.53 1.13 15.93
N ALA A 166 25.25 1.46 16.14
CA ALA A 166 24.46 2.25 15.19
C ALA A 166 25.09 3.63 14.92
N LYS A 167 25.51 4.35 15.97
CA LYS A 167 26.20 5.64 15.85
C LYS A 167 27.49 5.50 15.04
N LEU A 168 28.33 4.52 15.38
CA LEU A 168 29.57 4.27 14.65
C LEU A 168 29.32 3.98 13.17
N LEU A 169 28.30 3.17 12.84
CA LEU A 169 27.96 2.85 11.45
C LEU A 169 27.49 4.09 10.68
N ILE A 170 26.76 4.99 11.34
CA ILE A 170 26.37 6.29 10.76
C ILE A 170 27.60 7.16 10.51
N ASP A 171 28.49 7.28 11.49
CA ASP A 171 29.72 8.09 11.41
C ASP A 171 30.67 7.58 10.32
N LEU A 172 30.73 6.26 10.13
CA LEU A 172 31.49 5.63 9.05
C LEU A 172 30.85 5.83 7.66
N GLY A 173 29.62 6.34 7.61
CA GLY A 173 28.91 6.67 6.37
C GLY A 173 28.13 5.50 5.76
N ALA A 174 27.76 4.47 6.54
CA ALA A 174 26.94 3.39 6.02
C ALA A 174 25.61 3.92 5.44
N ASP A 175 25.17 3.34 4.31
CA ASP A 175 23.90 3.69 3.67
C ASP A 175 22.73 2.92 4.29
N GLN A 176 23.04 1.72 4.80
CA GLN A 176 22.13 0.84 5.51
C GLN A 176 22.86 0.08 6.62
N TYR A 177 22.18 -0.18 7.73
CA TYR A 177 22.62 -1.20 8.69
C TYR A 177 21.48 -2.11 9.13
N GLN A 178 21.86 -3.31 9.53
CA GLN A 178 20.95 -4.36 9.97
C GLN A 178 21.40 -4.96 11.30
N PHE A 179 20.45 -5.20 12.19
CA PHE A 179 20.63 -6.01 13.40
C PHE A 179 20.02 -7.39 13.19
N ALA A 180 20.86 -8.40 12.99
CA ALA A 180 20.42 -9.79 12.82
C ALA A 180 20.55 -10.55 14.14
N PHE A 181 19.47 -11.17 14.61
CA PHE A 181 19.57 -12.09 15.74
C PHE A 181 20.47 -13.27 15.36
N VAL A 182 21.36 -13.66 16.28
CA VAL A 182 22.26 -14.80 16.06
C VAL A 182 21.48 -16.07 15.73
N HIS A 183 21.88 -16.73 14.64
CA HIS A 183 21.34 -18.04 14.27
C HIS A 183 22.13 -19.12 15.04
N PRO A 184 21.51 -19.89 15.95
CA PRO A 184 22.24 -20.85 16.78
C PRO A 184 22.61 -22.13 16.02
N THR A 185 23.48 -21.99 15.02
CA THR A 185 24.07 -23.08 14.23
C THR A 185 25.58 -22.90 14.14
N GLY A 186 26.32 -23.94 13.74
CA GLY A 186 27.79 -23.88 13.66
C GLY A 186 28.43 -23.51 15.00
N SER A 187 29.37 -22.56 14.98
CA SER A 187 30.05 -22.09 16.19
C SER A 187 29.10 -21.42 17.17
N ALA A 188 28.03 -20.77 16.70
CA ALA A 188 27.03 -20.17 17.59
C ALA A 188 26.31 -21.23 18.43
N PHE A 189 26.07 -22.42 17.87
CA PHE A 189 25.48 -23.53 18.61
C PHE A 189 26.46 -24.12 19.62
N SER A 190 27.73 -24.31 19.23
CA SER A 190 28.77 -24.78 20.17
C SER A 190 28.99 -23.82 21.34
N ASN A 191 28.82 -22.52 21.09
CA ASN A 191 28.99 -21.45 22.08
C ASN A 191 27.65 -20.89 22.58
N PHE A 192 26.57 -21.68 22.53
CA PHE A 192 25.20 -21.18 22.75
C PHE A 192 25.08 -20.33 24.03
N GLU A 193 25.56 -20.86 25.16
CA GLU A 193 25.45 -20.20 26.46
C GLU A 193 26.24 -18.89 26.56
N SER A 194 27.34 -18.72 25.83
CA SER A 194 28.13 -17.49 25.87
C SER A 194 27.71 -16.48 24.80
N ILE A 195 27.00 -16.92 23.76
CA ILE A 195 26.73 -16.10 22.57
C ILE A 195 25.26 -15.72 22.40
N VAL A 196 24.30 -16.60 22.72
CA VAL A 196 22.89 -16.41 22.35
C VAL A 196 22.11 -15.71 23.48
N PRO A 197 21.74 -14.42 23.35
CA PRO A 197 21.01 -13.71 24.41
C PRO A 197 19.52 -14.05 24.39
N ARG A 198 18.85 -13.83 25.53
CA ARG A 198 17.39 -13.82 25.59
C ARG A 198 16.82 -12.66 24.76
N MET A 199 15.76 -12.87 23.98
CA MET A 199 15.22 -11.82 23.10
C MET A 199 14.59 -10.66 23.90
N THR A 200 14.04 -10.95 25.08
CA THR A 200 13.58 -9.92 26.03
C THR A 200 14.69 -8.96 26.47
N LEU A 201 15.93 -9.44 26.56
CA LEU A 201 17.07 -8.60 26.98
C LEU A 201 17.56 -7.68 25.85
N ILE A 202 17.49 -8.13 24.60
CA ILE A 202 17.98 -7.35 23.45
C ILE A 202 16.96 -6.32 22.99
N GLU A 203 15.66 -6.58 23.14
CA GLU A 203 14.56 -5.73 22.66
C GLU A 203 14.78 -4.22 22.92
N PRO A 204 15.02 -3.75 24.16
CA PRO A 204 15.16 -2.32 24.42
C PRO A 204 16.37 -1.70 23.72
N TYR A 205 17.44 -2.45 23.52
CA TYR A 205 18.66 -1.93 22.88
C TYR A 205 18.57 -1.96 21.36
N ILE A 206 17.87 -2.94 20.80
CA ILE A 206 17.56 -2.99 19.38
C ILE A 206 16.68 -1.81 18.99
N LYS A 207 15.62 -1.53 19.76
CA LYS A 207 14.75 -0.37 19.53
C LYS A 207 15.52 0.95 19.58
N LYS A 208 16.32 1.16 20.62
CA LYS A 208 17.22 2.34 20.71
C LYS A 208 18.19 2.44 19.51
N GLY A 209 18.76 1.32 19.08
CA GLY A 209 19.63 1.27 17.91
C GLY A 209 18.88 1.57 16.62
N LEU A 210 17.60 1.20 16.50
CA LEU A 210 16.75 1.58 15.36
C LEU A 210 16.39 3.06 15.39
N ASP A 211 15.99 3.60 16.54
CA ASP A 211 15.64 5.02 16.72
C ASP A 211 16.75 5.94 16.19
N ILE A 212 18.00 5.65 16.54
CA ILE A 212 19.18 6.38 16.05
C ILE A 212 19.22 6.42 14.51
N GLY A 213 18.88 5.31 13.85
CA GLY A 213 18.84 5.25 12.39
C GLY A 213 17.65 6.00 11.80
N ILE A 214 16.50 5.95 12.45
CA ILE A 214 15.28 6.69 12.07
C ILE A 214 15.57 8.19 12.11
N GLU A 215 16.11 8.68 13.22
CA GLU A 215 16.48 10.08 13.44
C GLU A 215 17.47 10.57 12.39
N ASN A 216 18.41 9.71 11.98
CA ASN A 216 19.41 10.00 10.96
C ASN A 216 19.00 9.63 9.53
N LYS A 217 17.72 9.30 9.29
CA LYS A 217 17.14 8.96 7.98
C LYS A 217 17.90 7.86 7.24
N LYS A 218 18.44 6.88 7.98
CA LYS A 218 19.14 5.72 7.42
C LYS A 218 18.17 4.60 7.08
N THR A 219 18.54 3.79 6.09
CA THR A 219 17.83 2.52 5.86
C THR A 219 18.25 1.57 6.97
N ILE A 220 17.28 1.06 7.72
CA ILE A 220 17.53 0.16 8.85
C ILE A 220 16.58 -1.02 8.82
N MET A 221 17.03 -2.14 9.37
CA MET A 221 16.21 -3.34 9.50
C MET A 221 16.70 -4.28 10.60
N THR A 222 15.84 -5.22 10.99
CA THR A 222 16.17 -6.33 11.88
C THR A 222 15.94 -7.66 11.19
N GLU A 223 16.78 -8.66 11.44
CA GLU A 223 16.59 -10.04 10.96
C GLU A 223 16.37 -11.01 12.10
N ALA A 224 15.48 -11.98 11.89
CA ALA A 224 15.21 -13.07 12.81
C ALA A 224 14.75 -12.63 14.21
N ILE A 225 14.11 -11.45 14.29
CA ILE A 225 13.48 -10.93 15.48
C ILE A 225 11.96 -10.94 15.29
N PRO A 226 11.22 -11.78 16.03
CA PRO A 226 9.78 -11.89 15.87
C PRO A 226 9.04 -10.62 16.22
N TYR A 227 7.85 -10.45 15.61
CA TYR A 227 6.99 -9.27 15.79
C TYR A 227 6.60 -9.02 17.26
N CYS A 228 6.57 -10.06 18.12
CA CYS A 228 6.29 -9.89 19.55
C CYS A 228 7.34 -9.06 20.31
N PHE A 229 8.55 -8.92 19.77
CA PHE A 229 9.59 -8.03 20.32
C PHE A 229 9.68 -6.69 19.56
N MET A 230 8.90 -6.53 18.48
CA MET A 230 9.01 -5.41 17.54
C MET A 230 7.76 -4.54 17.48
N LYS A 231 6.93 -4.54 18.55
CA LYS A 231 5.76 -3.66 18.65
C LYS A 231 6.18 -2.18 18.48
N GLY A 232 5.57 -1.48 17.51
CA GLY A 232 5.91 -0.11 17.11
C GLY A 232 7.04 0.01 16.07
N TYR A 233 7.68 -1.10 15.72
CA TYR A 233 8.84 -1.17 14.80
C TYR A 233 8.62 -2.21 13.69
N GLU A 234 7.37 -2.55 13.40
CA GLU A 234 6.98 -3.64 12.50
C GLU A 234 7.51 -3.46 11.06
N ASN A 235 7.64 -2.21 10.62
CA ASN A 235 8.14 -1.88 9.29
C ASN A 235 9.64 -2.11 9.11
N TYR A 236 10.37 -2.36 10.19
CA TYR A 236 11.81 -2.61 10.17
C TYR A 236 12.16 -4.11 10.18
N VAL A 237 11.16 -5.00 10.25
CA VAL A 237 11.37 -6.45 10.20
C VAL A 237 11.69 -6.90 8.77
N ALA A 238 12.94 -7.34 8.53
CA ALA A 238 13.50 -7.59 7.20
C ALA A 238 12.77 -8.70 6.43
N GLU A 239 12.18 -9.69 7.12
CA GLU A 239 11.46 -10.81 6.52
C GLU A 239 10.35 -10.40 5.56
N LYS A 240 9.79 -9.18 5.72
CA LYS A 240 8.76 -8.62 4.84
C LYS A 240 9.32 -8.10 3.50
N ILE A 241 10.62 -7.81 3.45
CA ILE A 241 11.28 -7.08 2.36
C ILE A 241 12.47 -7.84 1.74
N ILE A 242 12.88 -8.99 2.31
CA ILE A 242 13.91 -9.85 1.73
C ILE A 242 13.47 -10.32 0.34
N PRO A 243 14.27 -10.10 -0.72
CA PRO A 243 13.94 -10.57 -2.05
C PRO A 243 14.02 -12.09 -2.12
N ASP A 244 13.19 -12.69 -2.99
CA ASP A 244 13.26 -14.11 -3.31
C ASP A 244 14.71 -14.49 -3.66
N THR A 245 15.30 -15.35 -2.84
CA THR A 245 16.72 -15.66 -2.88
C THR A 245 16.94 -17.14 -3.16
N LYS A 246 17.76 -17.44 -4.16
CA LYS A 246 18.25 -18.77 -4.49
C LYS A 246 19.66 -18.95 -3.93
N ILE A 247 19.88 -19.96 -3.09
CA ILE A 247 21.18 -20.20 -2.45
C ILE A 247 21.92 -21.33 -3.14
N PHE A 248 23.15 -21.09 -3.56
CA PHE A 248 24.08 -22.08 -4.08
C PHE A 248 25.14 -22.37 -3.01
N ASP A 249 24.85 -23.35 -2.15
CA ASP A 249 25.80 -23.86 -1.14
C ASP A 249 26.67 -24.99 -1.76
N TYR A 250 27.53 -25.62 -0.98
CA TYR A 250 28.33 -26.76 -1.46
C TYR A 250 27.43 -27.96 -1.78
N GLN A 251 27.41 -28.36 -3.05
CA GLN A 251 26.62 -29.50 -3.57
C GLN A 251 25.10 -29.43 -3.34
N LYS A 252 24.58 -28.31 -2.82
CA LYS A 252 23.15 -28.09 -2.56
C LYS A 252 22.71 -26.75 -3.14
N VAL A 253 21.58 -26.77 -3.84
CA VAL A 253 20.90 -25.56 -4.30
C VAL A 253 19.56 -25.45 -3.59
N VAL A 254 19.31 -24.32 -2.94
CA VAL A 254 18.02 -23.97 -2.34
C VAL A 254 17.33 -23.02 -3.31
N GLU A 255 16.27 -23.50 -3.96
CA GLU A 255 15.55 -22.76 -5.00
C GLU A 255 14.75 -21.56 -4.44
N ASP A 256 14.12 -21.74 -3.28
CA ASP A 256 13.36 -20.71 -2.56
C ASP A 256 13.76 -20.68 -1.09
N PHE A 257 14.66 -19.75 -0.74
CA PHE A 257 15.09 -19.59 0.64
C PHE A 257 13.98 -19.06 1.57
N THR A 258 12.98 -18.35 1.05
CA THR A 258 11.86 -17.89 1.87
C THR A 258 11.01 -19.06 2.32
N GLU A 259 10.75 -20.02 1.42
CA GLU A 259 10.09 -21.27 1.78
C GLU A 259 10.89 -22.06 2.81
N THR A 260 12.17 -22.34 2.55
CA THR A 260 13.04 -23.09 3.48
C THR A 260 13.13 -22.42 4.86
N ARG A 261 13.21 -21.09 4.94
CA ARG A 261 13.20 -20.39 6.23
C ARG A 261 11.90 -20.62 6.99
N ARG A 262 10.76 -20.62 6.32
CA ARG A 262 9.44 -20.77 6.95
C ARG A 262 9.13 -22.21 7.37
N THR A 263 9.61 -23.19 6.60
CA THR A 263 9.29 -24.61 6.80
C THR A 263 10.35 -25.33 7.65
N GLU A 264 11.62 -25.00 7.47
CA GLU A 264 12.76 -25.71 8.08
C GLU A 264 13.54 -24.85 9.07
N GLY A 265 13.85 -23.59 8.72
CA GLY A 265 14.79 -22.78 9.52
C GLY A 265 14.18 -22.13 10.76
N LYS A 266 12.92 -21.68 10.69
CA LYS A 266 12.23 -20.98 11.77
C LYS A 266 11.09 -21.80 12.34
N ALA A 267 10.63 -21.40 13.51
CA ALA A 267 9.57 -22.09 14.23
C ALA A 267 8.51 -21.14 14.76
N LYS A 268 7.28 -21.63 14.94
CA LYS A 268 6.22 -20.95 15.67
C LYS A 268 5.89 -21.72 16.93
N GLY A 269 5.72 -20.99 18.03
CA GLY A 269 5.40 -21.57 19.32
C GLY A 269 3.92 -21.91 19.48
N PRO A 270 3.55 -22.65 20.54
CA PRO A 270 2.18 -23.09 20.80
C PRO A 270 1.15 -21.96 20.86
N ASN A 271 1.58 -20.78 21.29
CA ASN A 271 0.72 -19.62 21.46
C ASN A 271 0.65 -18.70 20.23
N CYS A 272 1.46 -18.95 19.19
CA CYS A 272 1.51 -18.08 18.00
C CYS A 272 0.18 -18.01 17.25
N GLN A 273 -0.62 -19.06 17.27
CA GLN A 273 -1.99 -19.07 16.69
C GLN A 273 -2.90 -17.97 17.27
N ASN A 274 -2.63 -17.51 18.49
CA ASN A 274 -3.38 -16.46 19.16
C ASN A 274 -2.79 -15.04 18.91
N CYS A 275 -1.73 -14.94 18.11
CA CYS A 275 -1.01 -13.70 17.84
C CYS A 275 -1.57 -12.96 16.62
N PHE A 276 -1.70 -11.64 16.69
CA PHE A 276 -2.13 -10.79 15.57
C PHE A 276 -1.26 -10.93 14.32
N TYR A 277 0.04 -11.16 14.52
CA TYR A 277 1.02 -11.31 13.44
C TYR A 277 1.22 -12.75 12.97
N ASN A 278 0.39 -13.71 13.41
CA ASN A 278 0.58 -15.13 13.10
C ASN A 278 0.82 -15.40 11.61
N GLU A 279 0.04 -14.78 10.72
CA GLU A 279 0.13 -15.06 9.27
C GLU A 279 1.41 -14.54 8.60
N ILE A 280 2.05 -13.50 9.16
CA ILE A 280 3.20 -12.83 8.53
C ILE A 280 4.51 -13.03 9.28
N CYS A 281 4.45 -13.36 10.56
CA CYS A 281 5.64 -13.63 11.35
C CYS A 281 6.15 -15.04 11.03
N GLU A 282 7.45 -15.15 10.74
CA GLU A 282 8.10 -16.45 10.52
C GLU A 282 8.55 -17.10 11.84
N GLY A 283 8.56 -16.35 12.94
CA GLY A 283 9.08 -16.77 14.25
C GLY A 283 10.62 -16.66 14.35
N PRO A 284 11.20 -17.10 15.49
CA PRO A 284 12.66 -17.12 15.67
C PRO A 284 13.30 -18.28 14.90
N TRP A 285 14.64 -18.30 14.82
CA TRP A 285 15.39 -19.50 14.44
C TRP A 285 14.99 -20.67 15.33
N ARG A 286 14.79 -21.86 14.74
CA ARG A 286 14.18 -23.02 15.42
C ARG A 286 15.01 -23.52 16.61
N GLU A 287 16.34 -23.44 16.51
CA GLU A 287 17.27 -23.90 17.54
C GLU A 287 17.17 -23.08 18.82
N TYR A 288 16.72 -21.82 18.72
CA TYR A 288 16.56 -20.93 19.87
C TYR A 288 15.50 -21.44 20.87
N PRO A 289 14.22 -21.59 20.50
CA PRO A 289 13.20 -22.10 21.42
C PRO A 289 13.38 -23.59 21.76
N GLU A 290 14.09 -24.38 20.95
CA GLU A 290 14.48 -25.75 21.31
C GLU A 290 15.38 -25.79 22.55
N LYS A 291 16.26 -24.79 22.71
CA LYS A 291 17.17 -24.67 23.85
C LYS A 291 16.59 -23.88 25.02
N LEU A 292 15.89 -22.78 24.74
CA LEU A 292 15.48 -21.81 25.75
C LEU A 292 13.97 -21.77 26.01
N GLY A 293 13.18 -22.53 25.25
CA GLY A 293 11.73 -22.56 25.37
C GLY A 293 11.01 -21.37 24.70
N TRP A 294 9.69 -21.35 24.89
CA TRP A 294 8.78 -20.37 24.28
C TRP A 294 8.24 -19.31 25.25
N ASP A 295 8.76 -19.30 26.49
CA ASP A 295 8.20 -18.54 27.62
C ASP A 295 8.21 -17.01 27.41
N GLU A 296 9.21 -16.47 26.72
CA GLU A 296 9.26 -15.04 26.41
C GLU A 296 8.50 -14.61 25.15
N PHE A 297 7.94 -15.55 24.38
CA PHE A 297 7.20 -15.27 23.15
C PHE A 297 5.73 -15.02 23.47
N ILE A 298 5.43 -13.81 23.91
CA ILE A 298 4.08 -13.40 24.25
C ILE A 298 3.33 -13.02 22.97
N PRO A 299 2.18 -13.66 22.65
CA PRO A 299 1.38 -13.28 21.50
C PRO A 299 0.99 -11.82 21.56
N VAL A 300 1.25 -11.08 20.48
CA VAL A 300 0.76 -9.71 20.37
C VAL A 300 -0.74 -9.78 20.18
N LYS A 301 -1.47 -9.35 21.22
CA LYS A 301 -2.89 -9.09 21.10
C LYS A 301 -3.06 -7.88 20.19
N ALA A 302 -4.09 -7.90 19.35
CA ALA A 302 -4.51 -6.67 18.70
C ALA A 302 -4.72 -5.62 19.78
N ASP A 303 -3.97 -4.52 19.73
CA ASP A 303 -4.11 -3.45 20.70
C ASP A 303 -5.50 -2.83 20.52
N THR A 304 -6.40 -3.04 21.47
CA THR A 304 -7.77 -2.51 21.42
C THR A 304 -7.87 -1.12 22.05
N GLY A 305 -6.75 -0.41 22.22
CA GLY A 305 -6.74 1.00 22.58
C GLY A 305 -7.45 1.82 21.51
N LEU A 306 -8.72 2.15 21.76
CA LEU A 306 -9.53 3.23 21.16
C LEU A 306 -9.06 3.73 19.79
N GLY A 307 -9.57 3.11 18.72
CA GLY A 307 -9.39 3.62 17.36
C GLY A 307 -9.58 2.56 16.28
N ASP A 308 -10.60 1.71 16.40
CA ASP A 308 -10.82 0.59 15.48
C ASP A 308 -11.30 1.07 14.10
N PHE A 309 -10.32 1.45 13.28
CA PHE A 309 -10.43 1.62 11.84
C PHE A 309 -9.10 1.29 11.16
N SER A 310 -8.61 0.05 11.31
CA SER A 310 -7.38 -0.39 10.63
C SER A 310 -7.58 -0.51 9.11
N ILE A 311 -6.57 -0.13 8.31
CA ILE A 311 -6.55 -0.35 6.85
C ILE A 311 -6.84 -1.83 6.52
N LYS A 312 -6.42 -2.76 7.38
CA LYS A 312 -6.69 -4.20 7.27
C LYS A 312 -8.20 -4.49 7.30
N ALA A 313 -8.94 -3.84 8.19
CA ALA A 313 -10.37 -4.02 8.32
C ALA A 313 -11.14 -3.34 7.15
N VAL A 314 -10.62 -2.22 6.64
CA VAL A 314 -11.08 -1.61 5.38
C VAL A 314 -10.86 -2.56 4.20
N VAL A 315 -9.67 -3.12 4.06
CA VAL A 315 -9.30 -4.08 3.00
C VAL A 315 -10.15 -5.34 3.05
N GLN A 316 -10.42 -5.88 4.25
CA GLN A 316 -11.35 -7.00 4.43
C GLN A 316 -12.78 -6.63 4.02
N GLY A 317 -13.21 -5.40 4.30
CA GLY A 317 -14.46 -4.85 3.78
C GLY A 317 -14.49 -4.76 2.25
N PHE A 318 -13.42 -4.26 1.63
CA PHE A 318 -13.26 -4.23 0.16
C PHE A 318 -13.36 -5.64 -0.43
N ASP A 319 -12.62 -6.60 0.12
CA ASP A 319 -12.61 -7.98 -0.36
C ASP A 319 -13.99 -8.64 -0.27
N PHE A 320 -14.71 -8.40 0.82
CA PHE A 320 -16.10 -8.84 0.95
C PHE A 320 -17.01 -8.19 -0.10
N LEU A 321 -16.94 -6.87 -0.29
CA LEU A 321 -17.76 -6.16 -1.26
C LEU A 321 -17.47 -6.60 -2.71
N ILE A 322 -16.21 -6.89 -3.04
CA ILE A 322 -15.80 -7.45 -4.34
C ILE A 322 -16.38 -8.85 -4.55
N LYS A 323 -16.33 -9.70 -3.51
CA LYS A 323 -16.90 -11.04 -3.55
C LYS A 323 -18.42 -11.01 -3.73
N GLU A 324 -19.13 -10.21 -2.93
CA GLU A 324 -20.60 -10.13 -2.97
C GLU A 324 -21.16 -9.43 -4.22
N SER A 325 -20.37 -8.56 -4.85
CA SER A 325 -20.71 -7.97 -6.15
C SER A 325 -20.49 -8.93 -7.32
N GLY A 326 -19.82 -10.08 -7.11
CA GLY A 326 -19.49 -11.04 -8.17
C GLY A 326 -18.39 -10.54 -9.11
N LEU A 327 -17.54 -9.61 -8.63
CA LEU A 327 -16.46 -8.99 -9.39
C LEU A 327 -15.08 -9.52 -9.01
N SER A 328 -15.00 -10.72 -8.40
CA SER A 328 -13.74 -11.35 -7.98
C SER A 328 -12.70 -11.43 -9.11
N LYS A 329 -13.13 -11.60 -10.37
CA LYS A 329 -12.24 -11.57 -11.56
C LYS A 329 -11.48 -10.25 -11.75
N HIS A 330 -11.97 -9.15 -11.15
CA HIS A 330 -11.37 -7.82 -11.23
C HIS A 330 -10.72 -7.37 -9.93
N ARG A 331 -10.60 -8.27 -8.94
CA ARG A 331 -10.05 -7.96 -7.61
C ARG A 331 -8.72 -7.20 -7.68
N ALA A 332 -7.75 -7.68 -8.44
CA ALA A 332 -6.45 -7.05 -8.56
C ALA A 332 -6.54 -5.60 -9.08
N LYS A 333 -7.40 -5.33 -10.07
CA LYS A 333 -7.57 -3.98 -10.62
C LYS A 333 -8.26 -3.05 -9.62
N ILE A 334 -9.27 -3.55 -8.89
CA ILE A 334 -9.99 -2.78 -7.88
C ILE A 334 -9.06 -2.45 -6.70
N LEU A 335 -8.23 -3.39 -6.26
CA LEU A 335 -7.23 -3.16 -5.21
C LEU A 335 -6.12 -2.20 -5.66
N ASN A 336 -5.66 -2.26 -6.90
CA ASN A 336 -4.70 -1.28 -7.42
C ASN A 336 -5.26 0.15 -7.40
N ILE A 337 -6.54 0.33 -7.76
CA ILE A 337 -7.19 1.66 -7.67
C ILE A 337 -7.24 2.14 -6.22
N LYS A 338 -7.61 1.25 -5.29
CA LYS A 338 -7.59 1.51 -3.85
C LYS A 338 -6.19 1.97 -3.39
N ASP A 339 -5.14 1.24 -3.77
CA ASP A 339 -3.76 1.52 -3.36
C ASP A 339 -3.26 2.86 -3.93
N ILE A 340 -3.60 3.18 -5.18
CA ILE A 340 -3.27 4.49 -5.78
C ILE A 340 -3.96 5.64 -5.03
N LEU A 341 -5.26 5.51 -4.74
CA LEU A 341 -6.03 6.56 -4.06
C LEU A 341 -5.49 6.85 -2.65
N PHE A 342 -5.09 5.81 -1.91
CA PHE A 342 -4.57 5.96 -0.54
C PHE A 342 -3.05 6.09 -0.45
N SER A 343 -2.34 6.11 -1.58
CA SER A 343 -0.89 6.32 -1.57
C SER A 343 -0.52 7.67 -0.93
N ASN A 344 0.56 7.65 -0.16
CA ASN A 344 1.15 8.82 0.54
C ASN A 344 0.31 9.41 1.68
N PHE A 345 -0.74 8.72 2.14
CA PHE A 345 -1.45 9.09 3.36
C PHE A 345 -1.11 8.13 4.49
N ASP A 346 -0.81 8.68 5.66
CA ASP A 346 -0.74 7.89 6.88
C ASP A 346 -2.15 7.56 7.41
N GLU A 347 -2.21 6.61 8.33
CA GLU A 347 -3.48 6.12 8.90
C GLU A 347 -4.27 7.23 9.60
N ASN A 348 -3.58 8.22 10.19
CA ASN A 348 -4.20 9.34 10.89
C ASN A 348 -4.83 10.34 9.91
N TRP A 349 -4.21 10.57 8.76
CA TRP A 349 -4.72 11.44 7.71
C TRP A 349 -5.96 10.84 7.04
N LEU A 350 -5.91 9.53 6.73
CA LEU A 350 -7.06 8.77 6.21
C LEU A 350 -8.25 8.83 7.19
N PHE A 351 -7.96 8.74 8.49
CA PHE A 351 -8.98 8.83 9.55
C PHE A 351 -9.62 10.22 9.63
N LYS A 352 -8.84 11.30 9.52
CA LYS A 352 -9.31 12.68 9.75
C LYS A 352 -9.99 13.31 8.53
N ASN A 353 -9.53 13.01 7.31
CA ASN A 353 -9.83 13.87 6.16
C ASN A 353 -10.65 13.21 5.04
N GLN A 354 -10.75 11.88 4.99
CA GLN A 354 -11.37 11.23 3.84
C GLN A 354 -12.82 10.80 4.07
N LYS A 355 -13.62 10.98 3.02
CA LYS A 355 -14.91 10.29 2.83
C LYS A 355 -14.75 9.31 1.67
N PHE A 356 -14.73 8.02 1.99
CA PHE A 356 -14.85 6.98 1.00
C PHE A 356 -16.25 6.38 1.11
N ASP A 357 -17.02 6.47 0.04
CA ASP A 357 -18.37 5.92 -0.01
C ASP A 357 -18.39 4.71 -0.94
N PHE A 358 -18.87 3.59 -0.41
CA PHE A 358 -19.18 2.42 -1.21
C PHE A 358 -20.67 2.32 -1.39
N SER A 359 -21.08 1.95 -2.60
CA SER A 359 -22.46 1.54 -2.82
C SER A 359 -22.60 0.21 -3.55
N LEU A 360 -23.49 -0.64 -3.02
CA LEU A 360 -24.00 -1.82 -3.71
C LEU A 360 -25.39 -1.49 -4.27
N SER A 361 -25.58 -1.72 -5.57
CA SER A 361 -26.83 -1.46 -6.27
C SER A 361 -27.60 -2.75 -6.56
N SER A 362 -28.88 -2.79 -6.21
CA SER A 362 -29.75 -3.96 -6.38
C SER A 362 -30.05 -4.31 -7.84
N ARG A 363 -30.14 -3.32 -8.75
CA ARG A 363 -30.68 -3.52 -10.11
C ARG A 363 -29.63 -3.95 -11.14
N LYS A 364 -28.34 -3.67 -10.93
CA LYS A 364 -27.26 -3.95 -11.92
C LYS A 364 -26.14 -4.87 -11.41
N SER A 365 -26.29 -5.46 -10.22
CA SER A 365 -25.31 -6.37 -9.61
C SER A 365 -23.87 -5.85 -9.61
N GLY A 366 -23.65 -4.53 -9.53
CA GLY A 366 -22.31 -3.93 -9.66
C GLY A 366 -21.73 -3.44 -8.34
N LEU A 367 -20.45 -3.05 -8.40
CA LEU A 367 -19.75 -2.32 -7.35
C LEU A 367 -19.56 -0.86 -7.80
N ARG A 368 -19.92 0.09 -6.95
CA ARG A 368 -19.56 1.50 -7.14
C ARG A 368 -18.79 2.01 -5.93
N PHE A 369 -17.73 2.75 -6.18
CA PHE A 369 -17.04 3.50 -5.13
C PHE A 369 -16.79 4.94 -5.56
N SER A 370 -16.80 5.84 -4.59
CA SER A 370 -16.46 7.24 -4.77
C SER A 370 -15.42 7.69 -3.75
N TYR A 371 -14.49 8.50 -4.22
CA TYR A 371 -13.42 9.11 -3.46
C TYR A 371 -13.50 10.62 -3.62
N ASN A 372 -13.41 11.34 -2.51
CA ASN A 372 -13.53 12.78 -2.48
C ASN A 372 -12.20 13.42 -2.07
N ASN A 373 -11.71 14.41 -2.81
CA ASN A 373 -10.41 15.05 -2.59
C ASN A 373 -10.38 16.08 -1.43
N PHE A 374 -11.39 16.09 -0.55
CA PHE A 374 -11.49 17.08 0.52
C PHE A 374 -10.22 17.13 1.38
N GLY A 375 -9.55 18.29 1.42
CA GLY A 375 -8.31 18.50 2.19
C GLY A 375 -7.02 17.98 1.54
N GLU A 376 -7.09 17.32 0.38
CA GLU A 376 -5.91 16.89 -0.41
C GLU A 376 -5.36 18.09 -1.20
N LYS A 377 -4.31 18.74 -0.69
CA LYS A 377 -3.71 19.94 -1.31
C LYS A 377 -2.84 19.62 -2.53
N GLU A 378 -2.21 18.45 -2.59
CA GLU A 378 -1.29 18.05 -3.66
C GLU A 378 -1.45 16.56 -4.03
N GLY A 379 -1.33 16.23 -5.31
CA GLY A 379 -1.21 14.83 -5.78
C GLY A 379 -2.48 14.14 -6.28
N PHE A 380 -3.68 14.68 -6.04
CA PHE A 380 -4.94 14.05 -6.46
C PHE A 380 -5.03 13.80 -7.97
N GLU A 381 -4.64 14.79 -8.79
CA GLU A 381 -4.65 14.66 -10.25
C GLU A 381 -3.73 13.55 -10.74
N LYS A 382 -2.53 13.45 -10.16
CA LYS A 382 -1.58 12.38 -10.48
C LYS A 382 -2.19 11.01 -10.20
N LYS A 383 -2.90 10.86 -9.07
CA LYS A 383 -3.62 9.62 -8.73
C LYS A 383 -4.69 9.29 -9.77
N LEU A 384 -5.46 10.28 -10.24
CA LEU A 384 -6.44 10.05 -11.31
C LEU A 384 -5.78 9.61 -12.61
N VAL A 385 -4.67 10.25 -12.99
CA VAL A 385 -3.88 9.88 -14.17
C VAL A 385 -3.34 8.45 -14.06
N ASP A 386 -2.81 8.08 -12.89
CA ASP A 386 -2.31 6.73 -12.61
C ASP A 386 -3.45 5.69 -12.71
N ILE A 387 -4.64 6.02 -12.19
CA ILE A 387 -5.82 5.15 -12.28
C ILE A 387 -6.28 4.98 -13.74
N PHE A 388 -6.39 6.06 -14.51
CA PHE A 388 -6.75 5.95 -15.93
C PHE A 388 -5.68 5.20 -16.73
N SER A 389 -4.41 5.30 -16.32
CA SER A 389 -3.30 4.58 -16.96
C SER A 389 -3.39 3.06 -16.80
N LEU A 390 -4.03 2.56 -15.73
CA LEU A 390 -4.37 1.13 -15.60
C LEU A 390 -5.26 0.62 -16.75
N PHE A 391 -5.98 1.55 -17.40
CA PHE A 391 -6.93 1.29 -18.47
C PHE A 391 -6.59 2.09 -19.74
N LYS A 392 -5.31 2.43 -19.96
CA LYS A 392 -4.85 3.30 -21.08
C LYS A 392 -5.25 2.85 -22.48
N LYS A 393 -5.61 1.57 -22.66
CA LYS A 393 -6.15 1.05 -23.93
C LYS A 393 -7.62 1.41 -24.17
N ALA A 394 -8.34 1.77 -23.11
CA ALA A 394 -9.79 2.01 -23.09
C ALA A 394 -10.17 3.48 -22.84
N TYR A 395 -9.25 4.30 -22.31
CA TYR A 395 -9.45 5.74 -22.09
C TYR A 395 -8.26 6.56 -22.57
N SER A 396 -8.53 7.79 -23.00
CA SER A 396 -7.51 8.77 -23.37
C SER A 396 -7.00 9.54 -22.15
N VAL A 397 -5.79 9.19 -21.70
CA VAL A 397 -5.10 9.91 -20.61
C VAL A 397 -4.81 11.36 -21.01
N GLY A 398 -4.54 11.62 -22.30
CA GLY A 398 -4.35 12.98 -22.81
C GLY A 398 -5.60 13.86 -22.69
N GLN A 399 -6.79 13.30 -22.96
CA GLN A 399 -8.06 14.01 -22.76
C GLN A 399 -8.36 14.25 -21.27
N LEU A 400 -8.03 13.30 -20.40
CA LEU A 400 -8.15 13.49 -18.94
C LEU A 400 -7.25 14.64 -18.45
N ASN A 401 -5.98 14.67 -18.85
CA ASN A 401 -5.06 15.72 -18.43
C ASN A 401 -5.56 17.11 -18.81
N LYS A 402 -6.04 17.27 -20.04
CA LYS A 402 -6.65 18.53 -20.52
C LYS A 402 -7.91 18.87 -19.73
N LEU A 403 -8.75 17.88 -19.40
CA LEU A 403 -9.95 18.12 -18.59
C LEU A 403 -9.58 18.58 -17.17
N LEU A 404 -8.64 17.91 -16.50
CA LEU A 404 -8.19 18.26 -15.15
C LEU A 404 -7.56 19.66 -15.11
N SER A 405 -6.77 20.05 -16.12
CA SER A 405 -6.18 21.39 -16.19
C SER A 405 -7.22 22.51 -16.33
N LEU A 406 -8.28 22.29 -17.11
CA LEU A 406 -9.38 23.26 -17.25
C LEU A 406 -10.17 23.46 -15.96
N MET A 407 -10.23 22.40 -15.14
CA MET A 407 -11.00 22.37 -13.90
C MET A 407 -10.24 22.90 -12.68
N ARG A 408 -8.95 23.23 -12.79
CA ARG A 408 -8.23 23.99 -11.76
C ARG A 408 -8.82 25.39 -11.64
N PHE A 409 -9.20 25.76 -10.44
CA PHE A 409 -9.64 27.10 -10.08
C PHE A 409 -8.80 27.50 -8.86
N ASP A 410 -8.27 28.72 -8.89
CA ASP A 410 -7.22 29.33 -8.05
C ASP A 410 -7.04 28.79 -6.62
N GLY A 411 -6.47 27.58 -6.51
CA GLY A 411 -5.85 27.03 -5.31
C GLY A 411 -6.73 26.82 -4.07
N ASN A 412 -7.98 27.30 -4.02
CA ASN A 412 -8.73 27.33 -2.77
C ASN A 412 -10.23 27.02 -2.95
N LYS A 413 -10.64 25.86 -2.39
CA LYS A 413 -12.01 25.41 -2.07
C LYS A 413 -12.82 24.68 -3.17
N HIS A 414 -12.23 23.75 -3.91
CA HIS A 414 -12.98 22.88 -4.84
C HIS A 414 -13.02 21.42 -4.39
N GLN A 415 -14.22 20.85 -4.36
CA GLN A 415 -14.45 19.45 -4.04
C GLN A 415 -14.68 18.66 -5.34
N THR A 416 -13.72 17.81 -5.69
CA THR A 416 -13.81 16.88 -6.81
C THR A 416 -14.00 15.47 -6.27
N THR A 417 -15.08 14.83 -6.68
CA THR A 417 -15.38 13.44 -6.37
C THR A 417 -15.08 12.57 -7.58
N PHE A 418 -14.14 11.65 -7.42
CA PHE A 418 -13.86 10.58 -8.36
C PHE A 418 -14.74 9.38 -8.08
N GLY A 419 -15.49 8.91 -9.07
CA GLY A 419 -16.36 7.74 -8.98
C GLY A 419 -15.96 6.66 -9.97
N VAL A 420 -16.01 5.41 -9.53
CA VAL A 420 -15.84 4.24 -10.40
C VAL A 420 -17.03 3.33 -10.23
N GLU A 421 -17.59 2.90 -11.35
CA GLU A 421 -18.75 2.00 -11.40
C GLU A 421 -18.40 0.78 -12.25
N TRP A 422 -18.49 -0.40 -11.65
CA TRP A 422 -18.23 -1.68 -12.31
C TRP A 422 -19.47 -2.54 -12.24
N LEU A 423 -20.07 -2.87 -13.39
CA LEU A 423 -21.26 -3.71 -13.44
C LEU A 423 -20.87 -5.18 -13.56
N LYS A 424 -21.73 -6.09 -13.08
CA LYS A 424 -21.48 -7.52 -13.22
C LYS A 424 -21.44 -7.90 -14.71
N GLY A 425 -20.37 -8.57 -15.12
CA GLY A 425 -20.15 -8.99 -16.50
C GLY A 425 -19.14 -8.10 -17.24
N ASP A 426 -19.15 -6.79 -17.00
CA ASP A 426 -18.26 -5.84 -17.67
C ASP A 426 -16.78 -6.11 -17.33
N ASP A 427 -15.88 -6.08 -18.32
CA ASP A 427 -14.43 -6.26 -18.11
C ASP A 427 -13.67 -4.97 -17.80
N LEU A 428 -14.33 -3.83 -17.99
CA LEU A 428 -13.80 -2.49 -17.79
C LEU A 428 -14.81 -1.64 -17.02
N PRO A 429 -14.37 -0.78 -16.09
CA PRO A 429 -15.26 0.04 -15.31
C PRO A 429 -15.84 1.19 -16.14
N ARG A 430 -16.78 1.94 -15.59
CA ARG A 430 -17.10 3.30 -16.03
C ARG A 430 -16.51 4.25 -15.01
N ILE A 431 -15.82 5.27 -15.48
CA ILE A 431 -15.19 6.26 -14.61
C ILE A 431 -16.02 7.55 -14.68
N LYS A 432 -16.30 8.15 -13.54
CA LYS A 432 -17.06 9.39 -13.43
C LYS A 432 -16.26 10.38 -12.61
N ILE A 433 -16.20 11.62 -13.06
CA ILE A 433 -15.60 12.71 -12.29
C ILE A 433 -16.69 13.73 -12.05
N TYR A 434 -17.02 13.92 -10.79
CA TYR A 434 -18.02 14.87 -10.31
C TYR A 434 -17.29 16.08 -9.74
N PHE A 435 -17.65 17.25 -10.21
CA PHE A 435 -17.16 18.53 -9.73
C PHE A 435 -18.29 19.17 -8.97
N GLU A 436 -18.23 19.13 -7.63
CA GLU A 436 -19.26 19.65 -6.73
C GLU A 436 -18.78 21.01 -6.20
N GLU A 437 -19.28 22.10 -6.78
CA GLU A 437 -19.07 23.46 -6.27
C GLU A 437 -20.24 23.82 -5.35
N LEU A 438 -20.09 23.63 -4.05
CA LEU A 438 -21.16 23.94 -3.09
C LEU A 438 -20.47 24.48 -1.85
N PHE A 439 -20.39 25.80 -1.64
CA PHE A 439 -21.45 26.51 -0.94
C PHE A 439 -21.68 27.98 -1.36
N ASN A 440 -20.90 28.54 -2.29
CA ASN A 440 -21.10 29.92 -2.72
C ASN A 440 -21.60 29.98 -4.17
N VAL A 441 -22.92 30.14 -4.24
CA VAL A 441 -23.71 30.60 -5.39
C VAL A 441 -22.95 31.69 -6.14
N TYR A 442 -22.74 31.55 -7.45
CA TYR A 442 -23.16 32.45 -8.55
C TYR A 442 -22.72 31.76 -9.85
N THR A 443 -23.56 31.76 -10.89
CA THR A 443 -23.04 31.57 -12.26
C THR A 443 -22.16 32.75 -12.57
N ASP A 444 -20.89 32.61 -12.22
CA ASP A 444 -19.89 33.51 -12.74
C ASP A 444 -19.73 33.21 -14.24
N LYS A 445 -19.49 34.25 -15.04
CA LYS A 445 -19.21 34.13 -16.49
C LYS A 445 -18.15 33.04 -16.75
N ILE A 446 -17.25 32.87 -15.78
CA ILE A 446 -16.16 31.89 -15.74
C ILE A 446 -16.66 30.43 -15.83
N ILE A 447 -17.64 30.01 -15.02
CA ILE A 447 -18.12 28.61 -15.01
C ILE A 447 -18.80 28.28 -16.35
N PHE A 448 -19.57 29.24 -16.89
CA PHE A 448 -20.25 29.08 -18.16
C PHE A 448 -19.28 28.97 -19.34
N GLU A 449 -18.24 29.82 -19.39
CA GLU A 449 -17.18 29.73 -20.42
C GLU A 449 -16.33 28.45 -20.26
N LYS A 450 -16.06 28.00 -19.04
CA LYS A 450 -15.38 26.71 -18.81
C LYS A 450 -16.21 25.53 -19.27
N LEU A 451 -17.52 25.52 -19.02
CA LEU A 451 -18.40 24.46 -19.52
C LEU A 451 -18.39 24.39 -21.05
N LYS A 452 -18.35 25.54 -21.74
CA LYS A 452 -18.13 25.59 -23.19
C LYS A 452 -16.79 24.97 -23.58
N GLU A 453 -15.74 25.26 -22.83
CA GLU A 453 -14.42 24.70 -23.13
C GLU A 453 -14.34 23.19 -22.89
N ILE A 454 -14.99 22.68 -21.84
CA ILE A 454 -15.16 21.24 -21.60
C ILE A 454 -15.93 20.60 -22.76
N CYS A 455 -17.04 21.20 -23.17
CA CYS A 455 -17.81 20.75 -24.34
C CYS A 455 -16.94 20.68 -25.60
N ARG A 456 -16.18 21.74 -25.89
CA ARG A 456 -15.23 21.78 -27.01
C ARG A 456 -14.18 20.67 -26.92
N LEU A 457 -13.59 20.47 -25.74
CA LEU A 457 -12.60 19.42 -25.49
C LEU A 457 -13.16 18.01 -25.72
N LEU A 458 -14.43 17.81 -25.38
CA LEU A 458 -15.13 16.52 -25.45
C LEU A 458 -15.86 16.31 -26.79
N GLY A 459 -15.84 17.28 -27.71
CA GLY A 459 -16.58 17.22 -28.96
C GLY A 459 -18.10 17.21 -28.77
N ILE A 460 -18.58 17.86 -27.71
CA ILE A 460 -20.00 18.03 -27.41
C ILE A 460 -20.40 19.44 -27.82
N ASP A 461 -21.47 19.55 -28.60
CA ASP A 461 -22.05 20.86 -28.93
C ASP A 461 -22.64 21.49 -27.65
N PHE A 462 -22.15 22.68 -27.30
CA PHE A 462 -22.58 23.38 -26.09
C PHE A 462 -24.04 23.81 -26.17
N ASP A 463 -24.55 24.16 -27.35
CA ASP A 463 -25.93 24.64 -27.50
C ASP A 463 -26.94 23.52 -27.26
N GLN A 464 -26.54 22.26 -27.53
CA GLN A 464 -27.33 21.08 -27.16
C GLN A 464 -27.49 20.92 -25.65
N LEU A 465 -26.64 21.55 -24.83
CA LEU A 465 -26.81 21.53 -23.38
C LEU A 465 -28.06 22.30 -22.93
N GLY A 466 -28.52 23.27 -23.72
CA GLY A 466 -29.63 24.15 -23.36
C GLY A 466 -29.44 24.81 -21.98
N VAL A 467 -28.21 25.22 -21.67
CA VAL A 467 -27.82 25.89 -20.42
C VAL A 467 -27.93 27.40 -20.63
N GLY A 468 -28.77 28.07 -19.83
CA GLY A 468 -28.94 29.53 -19.92
C GLY A 468 -27.91 30.29 -19.09
N LYS A 469 -27.52 31.50 -19.53
CA LYS A 469 -26.56 32.38 -18.80
C LYS A 469 -26.97 32.74 -17.35
N LYS A 470 -28.23 32.54 -16.97
CA LYS A 470 -28.79 32.85 -15.64
C LYS A 470 -29.07 31.61 -14.77
N GLU A 471 -28.81 30.41 -15.27
CA GLU A 471 -29.12 29.16 -14.54
C GLU A 471 -28.02 28.84 -13.52
N LYS A 472 -28.36 28.68 -12.24
CA LYS A 472 -27.36 28.36 -11.20
C LYS A 472 -26.89 26.91 -11.35
N ILE A 473 -25.70 26.70 -11.92
CA ILE A 473 -25.05 25.39 -11.97
C ILE A 473 -24.46 25.08 -10.58
N GLY A 474 -24.76 23.91 -10.02
CA GLY A 474 -24.20 23.44 -8.74
C GLY A 474 -23.20 22.30 -8.87
N ALA A 475 -23.25 21.55 -9.96
CA ALA A 475 -22.24 20.52 -10.22
C ALA A 475 -22.18 20.19 -11.71
N ILE A 476 -21.02 19.69 -12.14
CA ILE A 476 -20.80 19.09 -13.46
C ILE A 476 -20.27 17.68 -13.24
N SER A 477 -20.80 16.69 -13.95
CA SER A 477 -20.27 15.33 -13.96
C SER A 477 -19.87 14.94 -15.36
N VAL A 478 -18.66 14.40 -15.49
CA VAL A 478 -18.14 13.86 -16.74
C VAL A 478 -18.02 12.34 -16.60
N ASP A 479 -18.78 11.60 -17.42
CA ASP A 479 -18.79 10.14 -17.41
C ASP A 479 -17.96 9.60 -18.58
N PHE A 480 -16.85 8.94 -18.26
CA PHE A 480 -15.99 8.21 -19.19
C PHE A 480 -16.47 6.76 -19.32
N VAL A 481 -16.81 6.37 -20.55
CA VAL A 481 -17.25 5.02 -20.89
C VAL A 481 -16.13 4.31 -21.69
N PRO A 482 -15.77 3.05 -21.36
CA PRO A 482 -14.70 2.34 -22.06
C PRO A 482 -14.94 2.26 -23.57
N PHE A 483 -13.90 2.56 -24.35
CA PHE A 483 -13.92 2.51 -25.83
C PHE A 483 -15.04 3.34 -26.48
N ALA A 484 -15.70 4.19 -25.70
CA ALA A 484 -16.94 4.86 -26.05
C ALA A 484 -16.89 6.34 -25.66
N LYS A 485 -17.94 7.07 -26.04
CA LYS A 485 -18.03 8.52 -25.93
C LYS A 485 -18.18 9.02 -24.49
N VAL A 486 -17.63 10.20 -24.24
CA VAL A 486 -17.73 10.91 -22.96
C VAL A 486 -19.11 11.55 -22.84
N ASN A 487 -19.75 11.43 -21.68
CA ASN A 487 -21.02 12.11 -21.41
C ASN A 487 -20.81 13.24 -20.42
N VAL A 488 -21.55 14.34 -20.59
CA VAL A 488 -21.59 15.43 -19.62
C VAL A 488 -22.97 15.50 -18.99
N LYS A 489 -23.01 15.68 -17.66
CA LYS A 489 -24.22 16.00 -16.92
C LYS A 489 -24.03 17.32 -16.21
N VAL A 490 -25.03 18.19 -16.34
CA VAL A 490 -25.07 19.48 -15.66
C VAL A 490 -26.17 19.44 -14.61
N TYR A 491 -25.82 19.82 -13.38
CA TYR A 491 -26.70 19.83 -12.22
C TYR A 491 -27.03 21.29 -11.88
N PHE A 492 -28.31 21.61 -11.82
CA PHE A 492 -28.79 22.96 -11.53
C PHE A 492 -29.32 23.07 -10.10
N LEU A 493 -28.93 24.11 -9.39
CA LEU A 493 -29.36 24.45 -8.03
C LEU A 493 -30.60 25.35 -8.06
N HIS A 494 -31.69 24.88 -7.45
CA HIS A 494 -32.84 25.74 -7.14
C HIS A 494 -33.13 25.77 -5.64
N GLN A 495 -32.98 26.96 -5.05
CA GLN A 495 -33.44 27.26 -3.68
C GLN A 495 -34.85 27.83 -3.77
N LYS A 496 -35.85 27.08 -3.29
CA LYS A 496 -37.29 27.41 -3.32
C LYS A 496 -37.85 27.60 -4.74
N ILE A 497 -38.66 26.65 -5.20
CA ILE A 497 -39.38 26.82 -6.46
C ILE A 497 -40.82 27.22 -6.17
N SER A 498 -41.24 28.39 -6.65
CA SER A 498 -42.65 28.77 -6.60
C SER A 498 -43.46 27.91 -7.58
N GLY A 499 -44.73 27.61 -7.27
CA GLY A 499 -45.59 26.79 -8.13
C GLY A 499 -45.81 27.37 -9.55
N LYS A 500 -45.65 28.69 -9.73
CA LYS A 500 -45.71 29.38 -11.03
C LYS A 500 -44.40 29.24 -11.84
N GLU A 501 -43.23 29.37 -11.21
CA GLU A 501 -41.95 29.13 -11.89
C GLU A 501 -41.77 27.67 -12.31
N LEU A 502 -42.23 26.72 -11.51
CA LEU A 502 -42.24 25.29 -11.85
C LEU A 502 -43.03 25.01 -13.13
N LYS A 503 -44.23 25.57 -13.25
CA LYS A 503 -45.07 25.41 -14.45
C LYS A 503 -44.43 26.05 -15.68
N ARG A 504 -43.78 27.21 -15.52
CA ARG A 504 -43.11 27.92 -16.60
C ARG A 504 -41.85 27.18 -17.08
N ASN A 505 -41.02 26.69 -16.16
CA ASN A 505 -39.79 25.95 -16.45
C ASN A 505 -40.08 24.55 -17.01
N ALA A 506 -41.09 23.85 -16.50
CA ALA A 506 -41.49 22.56 -17.07
C ALA A 506 -42.00 22.69 -18.52
N LYS A 507 -42.72 23.79 -18.81
CA LYS A 507 -43.24 24.10 -20.16
C LYS A 507 -42.13 24.55 -21.12
N SER A 508 -41.16 25.35 -20.66
CA SER A 508 -40.02 25.78 -21.50
C SER A 508 -39.00 24.68 -21.78
N LEU A 509 -39.04 23.57 -21.03
CA LEU A 509 -38.13 22.42 -21.19
C LEU A 509 -38.72 21.26 -22.02
N GLY A 510 -39.94 21.41 -22.58
CA GLY A 510 -40.54 20.43 -23.48
C GLY A 510 -40.92 19.08 -22.83
N LEU A 511 -41.10 19.05 -21.51
CA LEU A 511 -41.21 17.82 -20.71
C LEU A 511 -42.63 17.20 -20.69
N GLU A 512 -43.27 17.06 -21.85
CA GLU A 512 -44.53 16.28 -21.96
C GLU A 512 -44.34 14.80 -22.30
N GLN A 513 -43.12 14.29 -22.48
CA GLN A 513 -42.92 12.86 -22.70
C GLN A 513 -41.79 12.28 -21.87
N GLY A 514 -42.15 11.49 -20.84
CA GLY A 514 -41.25 10.55 -20.18
C GLY A 514 -41.26 10.50 -18.65
N SER A 515 -42.29 9.87 -18.07
CA SER A 515 -42.33 9.24 -16.72
C SER A 515 -42.43 10.11 -15.45
N ALA A 516 -43.49 10.91 -15.34
CA ALA A 516 -44.36 11.06 -14.16
C ALA A 516 -45.59 11.89 -14.60
N SER A 517 -46.82 11.59 -14.13
CA SER A 517 -47.96 12.42 -14.54
C SER A 517 -47.81 13.85 -13.99
N ARG A 518 -48.24 14.85 -14.75
CA ARG A 518 -48.16 16.27 -14.37
C ARG A 518 -48.75 16.52 -12.97
N GLU A 519 -49.77 15.76 -12.61
CA GLU A 519 -50.43 15.80 -11.30
C GLU A 519 -49.60 15.18 -10.17
N GLN A 520 -48.93 14.05 -10.41
CA GLN A 520 -48.00 13.44 -9.46
C GLN A 520 -46.82 14.38 -9.19
N PHE A 521 -46.30 15.02 -10.24
CA PHE A 521 -45.22 16.00 -10.16
C PHE A 521 -45.57 17.18 -9.21
N PHE A 522 -46.75 17.78 -9.34
CA PHE A 522 -47.16 18.91 -8.50
C PHE A 522 -47.53 18.51 -7.06
N LYS A 523 -48.08 17.31 -6.85
CA LYS A 523 -48.43 16.81 -5.51
C LYS A 523 -47.20 16.53 -4.65
N TYR A 524 -46.10 16.03 -5.25
CA TYR A 524 -44.83 15.79 -4.55
C TYR A 524 -44.08 17.07 -4.17
N LEU A 525 -44.22 18.14 -4.96
CA LEU A 525 -43.49 19.41 -4.76
C LEU A 525 -44.13 20.33 -3.71
N ASN A 526 -45.45 20.29 -3.55
CA ASN A 526 -46.16 21.15 -2.59
C ASN A 526 -45.99 20.75 -1.12
N LEU A 527 -45.57 19.51 -0.84
CA LEU A 527 -45.53 18.96 0.52
C LEU A 527 -44.33 19.43 1.36
N GLU A 528 -43.26 19.97 0.77
CA GLU A 528 -42.06 20.35 1.55
C GLU A 528 -41.44 21.68 1.12
N ARG A 529 -41.79 22.73 1.85
CA ARG A 529 -41.34 24.13 1.65
C ARG A 529 -39.83 24.37 1.92
N LYS A 530 -39.01 23.35 2.20
CA LYS A 530 -37.59 23.45 2.63
C LYS A 530 -36.60 22.51 1.91
N ALA A 531 -36.95 21.91 0.76
CA ALA A 531 -36.03 21.02 0.04
C ALA A 531 -35.21 21.76 -1.05
N PHE A 532 -33.93 21.40 -1.18
CA PHE A 532 -33.10 21.76 -2.34
C PHE A 532 -33.36 20.75 -3.46
N PHE A 533 -33.61 21.25 -4.66
CA PHE A 533 -33.84 20.40 -5.82
C PHE A 533 -32.71 20.55 -6.81
N TYR A 534 -32.15 19.41 -7.23
CA TYR A 534 -31.27 19.36 -8.39
C TYR A 534 -32.04 18.89 -9.59
N MET A 535 -32.05 19.69 -10.65
CA MET A 535 -32.39 19.22 -11.98
C MET A 535 -31.11 18.77 -12.66
N THR A 536 -31.11 17.58 -13.26
CA THR A 536 -30.00 17.11 -14.08
C THR A 536 -30.41 17.07 -15.53
N LYS A 537 -29.54 17.55 -16.42
CA LYS A 537 -29.62 17.23 -17.85
C LYS A 537 -28.38 16.41 -18.24
N ARG A 538 -28.57 15.41 -19.11
CA ARG A 538 -27.51 14.49 -19.57
C ARG A 538 -27.34 14.61 -21.07
N PHE A 539 -26.09 14.64 -21.53
CA PHE A 539 -25.72 14.87 -22.92
C PHE A 539 -24.67 13.87 -23.39
N ALA A 540 -24.82 13.38 -24.62
CA ALA A 540 -23.90 12.47 -25.30
C ALA A 540 -23.60 13.02 -26.71
N SER A 541 -22.39 12.76 -27.22
CA SER A 541 -21.91 13.34 -28.50
C SER A 541 -22.60 12.84 -29.76
N ASP A 542 -23.49 11.85 -29.69
CA ASP A 542 -24.22 11.25 -30.83
C ASP A 542 -25.73 11.13 -30.66
N SER A 543 -26.28 11.47 -29.50
CA SER A 543 -27.73 11.53 -29.30
C SER A 543 -28.07 12.38 -28.07
N SER A 544 -29.01 13.32 -28.26
CA SER A 544 -29.55 14.16 -27.19
C SER A 544 -30.58 13.37 -26.37
N LEU A 545 -30.12 12.51 -25.46
CA LEU A 545 -31.01 11.84 -24.50
C LEU A 545 -31.19 12.73 -23.26
N LEU A 546 -32.03 13.76 -23.41
CA LEU A 546 -32.34 14.70 -22.35
C LEU A 546 -33.19 13.99 -21.29
N SER A 547 -32.56 13.59 -20.18
CA SER A 547 -33.26 12.98 -19.04
C SER A 547 -33.28 13.96 -17.87
N LEU A 548 -34.44 14.58 -17.63
CA LEU A 548 -34.64 15.39 -16.45
C LEU A 548 -34.86 14.48 -15.25
N LYS A 549 -33.96 14.55 -14.26
CA LYS A 549 -34.17 13.94 -12.95
C LYS A 549 -34.14 15.02 -11.88
N LEU A 550 -35.16 15.01 -11.03
CA LEU A 550 -35.24 15.84 -9.84
C LEU A 550 -34.76 15.05 -8.64
N TYR A 551 -33.67 15.52 -8.03
CA TYR A 551 -33.19 14.95 -6.77
C TYR A 551 -33.58 15.89 -5.63
N LYS A 552 -34.27 15.33 -4.63
CA LYS A 552 -34.58 16.00 -3.37
C LYS A 552 -33.37 15.85 -2.45
N ILE A 553 -32.69 16.95 -2.16
CA ILE A 553 -31.62 16.97 -1.16
C ILE A 553 -32.15 17.74 0.05
N TYR A 554 -32.27 17.05 1.18
CA TYR A 554 -32.57 17.68 2.44
C TYR A 554 -31.38 18.57 2.83
N GLU A 555 -31.62 19.81 3.26
CA GLU A 555 -30.58 20.59 3.91
C GLU A 555 -30.27 19.90 5.24
N VAL A 556 -29.24 19.06 5.24
CA VAL A 556 -28.81 18.31 6.42
C VAL A 556 -28.03 19.27 7.32
N ARG A 557 -28.72 20.22 7.96
CA ARG A 557 -28.13 20.99 9.07
C ARG A 557 -28.12 20.21 10.38
N ARG A 558 -28.97 19.19 10.53
CA ARG A 558 -28.96 18.26 11.67
C ARG A 558 -29.37 16.86 11.23
N ILE A 559 -28.42 15.91 11.23
CA ILE A 559 -28.64 14.49 10.88
C ILE A 559 -29.60 13.77 11.86
N LYS A 560 -29.89 14.37 13.04
CA LYS A 560 -30.48 13.62 14.16
C LYS A 560 -31.96 13.24 14.04
N ASP A 561 -32.78 13.89 13.21
CA ASP A 561 -34.24 13.80 13.39
C ASP A 561 -35.04 13.01 12.32
N HIS A 562 -34.42 12.57 11.21
CA HIS A 562 -35.19 11.88 10.13
C HIS A 562 -34.69 10.50 9.69
N PHE A 563 -33.58 9.99 10.24
CA PHE A 563 -33.07 8.66 9.89
C PHE A 563 -33.07 7.65 11.05
N LYS A 564 -33.83 7.89 12.13
CA LYS A 564 -34.11 6.86 13.13
C LYS A 564 -35.26 5.96 12.69
N LYS A 565 -35.13 5.28 11.54
CA LYS A 565 -35.90 4.06 11.32
C LYS A 565 -35.17 2.92 12.01
N SER A 566 -35.89 2.13 12.80
CA SER A 566 -35.30 0.94 13.42
C SER A 566 -34.84 -0.03 12.33
N TRP A 567 -33.86 -0.88 12.63
CA TRP A 567 -33.41 -1.92 11.70
C TRP A 567 -34.55 -2.86 11.29
N GLN A 568 -35.56 -3.01 12.14
CA GLN A 568 -36.75 -3.80 11.88
C GLN A 568 -37.65 -3.17 10.80
N GLU A 569 -37.89 -1.86 10.87
CA GLU A 569 -38.66 -1.13 9.85
C GLU A 569 -37.98 -1.18 8.47
N ILE A 570 -36.65 -1.11 8.44
CA ILE A 570 -35.86 -1.24 7.20
C ILE A 570 -36.05 -2.63 6.58
N LYS A 571 -36.02 -3.69 7.41
CA LYS A 571 -36.23 -5.07 6.92
C LYS A 571 -37.60 -5.25 6.28
N GLU A 572 -38.65 -4.77 6.93
CA GLU A 572 -40.02 -4.88 6.42
C GLU A 572 -40.20 -4.08 5.13
N PHE A 573 -39.63 -2.87 5.04
CA PHE A 573 -39.64 -2.08 3.82
C PHE A 573 -38.94 -2.77 2.64
N LEU A 574 -37.75 -3.36 2.86
CA LEU A 574 -37.00 -4.06 1.81
C LEU A 574 -37.66 -5.37 1.37
N LYS A 575 -38.33 -6.09 2.30
CA LYS A 575 -39.15 -7.27 1.96
C LYS A 575 -40.34 -6.89 1.07
N ALA A 576 -41.05 -5.80 1.40
CA ALA A 576 -42.19 -5.31 0.62
C ALA A 576 -41.79 -4.96 -0.83
N ARG A 577 -40.55 -4.49 -1.03
CA ARG A 577 -39.96 -4.22 -2.37
C ARG A 577 -39.27 -5.43 -3.01
N LYS A 578 -39.42 -6.63 -2.45
CA LYS A 578 -38.81 -7.90 -2.92
C LYS A 578 -37.26 -7.85 -3.05
N ALA A 579 -36.58 -6.95 -2.35
CA ALA A 579 -35.11 -6.80 -2.40
C ALA A 579 -34.38 -7.77 -1.43
N ILE A 580 -34.80 -9.03 -1.40
CA ILE A 580 -34.40 -10.03 -0.40
C ILE A 580 -32.90 -10.34 -0.45
N ASN A 581 -32.31 -10.39 -1.65
CA ASN A 581 -30.88 -10.63 -1.82
C ASN A 581 -30.02 -9.50 -1.23
N LEU A 582 -30.54 -8.27 -1.23
CA LEU A 582 -29.87 -7.12 -0.64
C LEU A 582 -29.84 -7.22 0.89
N LEU A 583 -30.95 -7.65 1.51
CA LEU A 583 -31.04 -7.91 2.94
C LEU A 583 -30.03 -8.96 3.43
N LYS A 584 -29.86 -10.04 2.64
CA LYS A 584 -28.86 -11.08 2.93
C LYS A 584 -27.44 -10.51 2.92
N ARG A 585 -27.09 -9.69 1.92
CA ARG A 585 -25.78 -9.04 1.81
C ARG A 585 -25.49 -8.07 2.95
N VAL A 586 -26.44 -7.23 3.34
CA VAL A 586 -26.26 -6.31 4.49
C VAL A 586 -26.09 -7.08 5.79
N SER A 587 -26.86 -8.14 5.98
CA SER A 587 -26.78 -8.96 7.19
C SER A 587 -25.43 -9.66 7.28
N ALA A 588 -24.96 -10.25 6.17
CA ALA A 588 -23.62 -10.84 6.09
C ALA A 588 -22.51 -9.81 6.34
N PHE A 589 -22.62 -8.61 5.75
CA PHE A 589 -21.67 -7.53 5.97
C PHE A 589 -21.64 -7.05 7.43
N LYS A 590 -22.80 -6.87 8.07
CA LYS A 590 -22.89 -6.51 9.50
C LYS A 590 -22.28 -7.59 10.41
N ILE A 591 -22.53 -8.87 10.12
CA ILE A 591 -21.94 -9.99 10.86
C ILE A 591 -20.42 -9.98 10.71
N MET A 592 -19.93 -9.80 9.47
CA MET A 592 -18.51 -9.68 9.18
C MET A 592 -17.90 -8.50 9.93
N CYS A 593 -18.51 -7.32 9.87
CA CYS A 593 -18.01 -6.14 10.56
C CYS A 593 -17.98 -6.34 12.09
N ARG A 594 -19.01 -6.94 12.69
CA ARG A 594 -19.01 -7.29 14.12
C ARG A 594 -17.91 -8.29 14.47
N LYS A 595 -17.72 -9.33 13.66
CA LYS A 595 -16.65 -10.33 13.84
C LYS A 595 -15.26 -9.70 13.76
N ASN A 596 -15.10 -8.68 12.92
CA ASN A 596 -13.83 -7.97 12.71
C ASN A 596 -13.74 -6.65 13.49
N LYS A 597 -14.61 -6.43 14.50
CA LYS A 597 -14.67 -5.21 15.33
C LYS A 597 -14.69 -3.88 14.56
N LEU A 598 -15.23 -3.89 13.34
CA LEU A 598 -15.38 -2.71 12.50
C LEU A 598 -16.48 -1.79 13.04
N ASN A 599 -16.12 -0.56 13.42
CA ASN A 599 -17.07 0.51 13.73
C ASN A 599 -17.77 1.00 12.45
N LEU A 600 -18.95 0.45 12.17
CA LEU A 600 -19.83 0.91 11.10
C LEU A 600 -20.71 2.07 11.58
N TYR A 601 -20.55 3.24 10.97
CA TYR A 601 -21.54 4.32 11.03
C TYR A 601 -22.79 3.95 10.20
N PRO A 602 -23.97 4.56 10.44
CA PRO A 602 -25.23 4.04 9.92
C PRO A 602 -25.20 3.90 8.40
N VAL A 603 -25.51 2.68 7.93
CA VAL A 603 -25.76 2.36 6.53
C VAL A 603 -26.88 3.26 6.04
N ILE A 604 -26.58 4.20 5.15
CA ILE A 604 -27.61 5.01 4.50
C ILE A 604 -28.20 4.14 3.39
N ILE A 605 -29.48 3.81 3.50
CA ILE A 605 -30.21 3.11 2.43
C ILE A 605 -30.88 4.20 1.61
N ALA A 606 -30.34 4.49 0.43
CA ALA A 606 -31.01 5.38 -0.50
C ALA A 606 -31.95 4.55 -1.39
N VAL A 607 -33.21 4.97 -1.43
CA VAL A 607 -34.25 4.33 -2.22
C VAL A 607 -34.67 5.30 -3.32
N ASP A 608 -34.53 4.88 -4.58
CA ASP A 608 -35.03 5.66 -5.71
C ASP A 608 -36.56 5.53 -5.75
N ASN A 609 -37.26 6.60 -5.39
CA ASN A 609 -38.72 6.66 -5.34
C ASN A 609 -39.39 6.97 -6.69
N SER A 610 -38.67 6.89 -7.82
CA SER A 610 -39.28 7.09 -9.13
C SER A 610 -40.36 6.02 -9.46
N PRO A 611 -41.32 6.29 -10.38
CA PRO A 611 -42.39 5.34 -10.72
C PRO A 611 -41.89 4.01 -11.32
N LYS A 612 -40.67 4.00 -11.89
CA LYS A 612 -39.95 2.81 -12.36
C LYS A 612 -38.94 2.26 -11.32
N GLY A 613 -39.03 2.76 -10.09
CA GLY A 613 -38.03 2.71 -9.03
C GLY A 613 -38.09 1.43 -8.19
N ASP A 614 -37.31 0.45 -8.61
CA ASP A 614 -36.92 -0.72 -7.81
C ASP A 614 -35.44 -0.64 -7.36
N ASN A 615 -34.81 0.52 -7.53
CA ASN A 615 -33.39 0.66 -7.22
C ASN A 615 -33.19 1.01 -5.75
N ILE A 616 -32.45 0.15 -5.06
CA ILE A 616 -32.08 0.33 -3.67
C ILE A 616 -30.57 0.27 -3.63
N ASP A 617 -29.97 1.42 -3.31
CA ASP A 617 -28.53 1.57 -3.20
C ASP A 617 -28.17 1.62 -1.71
N LEU A 618 -27.29 0.73 -1.29
CA LEU A 618 -26.78 0.71 0.08
C LEU A 618 -25.49 1.49 0.13
N TYR A 619 -25.44 2.55 0.92
CA TYR A 619 -24.23 3.32 1.13
C TYR A 619 -23.56 2.88 2.42
N PHE A 620 -22.31 2.46 2.30
CA PHE A 620 -21.42 2.23 3.42
C PHE A 620 -20.44 3.40 3.45
N SER A 621 -20.56 4.21 4.49
CA SER A 621 -19.62 5.30 4.75
C SER A 621 -18.75 4.90 5.93
N PHE A 622 -17.45 4.96 5.70
CA PHE A 622 -16.44 4.71 6.70
C PHE A 622 -15.90 6.07 7.14
N LYS A 623 -16.37 6.56 8.29
CA LYS A 623 -16.05 7.91 8.76
C LYS A 623 -15.28 7.83 10.07
N GLY A 624 -14.09 8.44 10.15
CA GLY A 624 -13.47 8.82 11.41
C GLY A 624 -14.28 9.93 12.09
N HIS A 625 -14.14 10.07 13.41
CA HIS A 625 -14.97 10.93 14.27
C HIS A 625 -15.13 12.37 13.74
N TRP A 626 -16.33 12.94 13.88
CA TRP A 626 -16.46 14.36 14.22
C TRP A 626 -16.24 14.44 15.73
N GLU A 627 -15.14 15.05 16.17
CA GLU A 627 -15.09 15.56 17.53
C GLU A 627 -16.07 16.73 17.66
N LYS A 628 -16.72 16.78 18.82
CA LYS A 628 -17.43 17.94 19.31
C LYS A 628 -16.49 19.15 19.24
N GLU A 629 -16.86 20.17 18.48
CA GLU A 629 -16.83 21.58 18.88
C GLU A 629 -17.34 22.45 17.73
N GLN A 630 -18.62 22.81 17.80
CA GLN A 630 -19.12 24.18 17.73
C GLN A 630 -20.65 24.12 17.94
N GLU A 631 -21.13 25.06 18.75
CA GLU A 631 -22.48 25.25 19.32
C GLU A 631 -23.70 24.90 18.44
#